data_AF-A0A258CL74-F1
#
_entry.id   AF-A0A258CL74-F1
#
_cell.length_a   1.000
_cell.length_b   1.000
_cell.length_c   1.000
_cell.angle_alpha   90.00
_cell.angle_beta   90.00
_cell.angle_gamma   90.00
#
_symmetry.space_group_name_H-M   'P 1'
#
loop_
_entity.id
_entity.type
_entity.pdbx_description
1 polymer ?
#
loop_
_entity_poly.entity_id
_entity_poly.type
_entity_poly.pdbx_seq_one_letter_code
_entity_poly.pdbx_strand_id
1 'polypeptide(L)'
;KSINALEKKIEALYNKIRLLREQSAKQELDSLSAQDRAMLQKLKNQEIRLQTQLQKEKIAFAEINNAHKQHMESMEARHRTAHTKLKASLEQQTATHKASLNTQVANERKAANDIDRIRNTKTKLNIGANNTKIAPSGDFSSIRDKKTYTTGTSSAIDFTAQEKEYKRLDDAMKRVDATSKNTYVSRGYDWWGYYVPIQYGRCYS
;
A
#
# COMPACT_ATOMS: atom_id res chain seq x y z
N LYS A 1 -27.40 -14.83 -12.31
CA LYS A 1 -28.86 -14.51 -12.32
C LYS A 1 -29.62 -15.32 -13.37
N SER A 2 -29.14 -15.43 -14.62
CA SER A 2 -29.77 -16.27 -15.67
C SER A 2 -29.83 -17.76 -15.31
N ILE A 3 -28.74 -18.31 -14.74
CA ILE A 3 -28.65 -19.71 -14.29
C ILE A 3 -29.74 -20.06 -13.27
N ASN A 4 -29.87 -19.28 -12.19
CA ASN A 4 -30.94 -19.49 -11.20
C ASN A 4 -32.35 -19.38 -11.80
N ALA A 5 -32.54 -18.55 -12.83
CA ALA A 5 -33.83 -18.44 -13.51
C ALA A 5 -34.13 -19.66 -14.40
N LEU A 6 -33.11 -20.25 -15.03
CA LEU A 6 -33.22 -21.49 -15.80
C LEU A 6 -33.46 -22.70 -14.90
N GLU A 7 -32.75 -22.80 -13.78
CA GLU A 7 -32.91 -23.91 -12.82
C GLU A 7 -34.34 -23.96 -12.26
N LYS A 8 -34.91 -22.80 -11.87
CA LYS A 8 -36.32 -22.71 -11.45
C LYS A 8 -37.30 -23.11 -12.54
N LYS A 9 -37.02 -22.78 -13.81
CA LYS A 9 -37.87 -23.18 -14.94
C LYS A 9 -37.81 -24.69 -15.19
N ILE A 10 -36.64 -25.31 -15.05
CA ILE A 10 -36.45 -26.75 -15.20
C ILE A 10 -37.18 -27.50 -14.06
N GLU A 11 -37.04 -27.02 -12.83
CA GLU A 11 -37.72 -27.60 -11.67
C GLU A 11 -39.26 -27.51 -11.79
N ALA A 12 -39.77 -26.37 -12.27
CA ALA A 12 -41.20 -26.22 -12.56
C ALA A 12 -41.69 -27.17 -13.67
N LEU A 13 -40.87 -27.45 -14.69
CA LEU A 13 -41.19 -28.42 -15.73
C LEU A 13 -41.17 -29.86 -15.22
N TYR A 14 -40.19 -30.23 -14.39
CA TYR A 14 -40.16 -31.54 -13.74
C TYR A 14 -41.43 -31.80 -12.92
N ASN A 15 -41.85 -30.81 -12.13
CA ASN A 15 -43.08 -30.91 -11.35
C ASN A 15 -44.32 -31.08 -12.23
N LYS A 16 -44.42 -30.38 -13.37
CA LYS A 16 -45.50 -30.56 -14.33
C LYS A 16 -45.49 -31.95 -14.98
N ILE A 17 -44.32 -32.45 -15.40
CA ILE A 17 -44.19 -33.78 -16.00
C ILE A 17 -44.57 -34.86 -14.99
N ARG A 18 -44.17 -34.70 -13.72
CA ARG A 18 -44.56 -35.62 -12.64
C ARG A 18 -46.07 -35.64 -12.42
N LEU A 19 -46.70 -34.47 -12.32
CA LEU A 19 -48.16 -34.34 -12.19
C LEU A 19 -48.92 -34.99 -13.35
N LEU A 20 -48.48 -34.78 -14.59
CA LEU A 20 -49.10 -35.40 -15.76
C LEU A 20 -48.96 -36.93 -15.76
N ARG A 21 -47.82 -37.47 -15.30
CA ARG A 21 -47.65 -38.93 -15.15
C ARG A 21 -48.54 -39.50 -14.05
N GLU A 22 -48.70 -38.81 -12.93
CA GLU A 22 -49.58 -39.22 -11.83
C GLU A 22 -51.06 -39.16 -12.24
N GLN A 23 -51.47 -38.13 -13.01
CA GLN A 23 -52.82 -38.03 -13.58
C GLN A 23 -53.07 -39.14 -14.62
N SER A 24 -52.11 -39.39 -15.49
CA SER A 24 -52.16 -40.46 -16.48
C SER A 24 -52.13 -41.86 -15.87
N ALA A 25 -51.59 -42.05 -14.67
CA ALA A 25 -51.64 -43.33 -13.96
C ALA A 25 -52.99 -43.56 -13.26
N LYS A 26 -53.75 -42.49 -12.99
CA LYS A 26 -55.09 -42.53 -12.37
C LYS A 26 -56.23 -42.69 -13.39
N GLN A 27 -56.00 -42.34 -14.65
CA GLN A 27 -56.88 -42.64 -15.78
C GLN A 27 -56.32 -43.89 -16.47
N GLU A 28 -57.10 -44.96 -16.59
CA GLU A 28 -56.65 -46.24 -17.17
C GLU A 28 -55.73 -46.06 -18.40
N LEU A 29 -54.57 -46.73 -18.34
CA LEU A 29 -53.41 -46.60 -19.24
C LEU A 29 -53.70 -46.70 -20.75
N ASP A 30 -54.87 -47.19 -21.14
CA ASP A 30 -55.29 -47.33 -22.54
C ASP A 30 -55.93 -46.06 -23.13
N SER A 31 -56.27 -45.07 -22.29
CA SER A 31 -57.01 -43.87 -22.70
C SER A 31 -56.24 -42.55 -22.58
N LEU A 32 -54.91 -42.58 -22.52
CA LEU A 32 -54.11 -41.36 -22.78
C LEU A 32 -54.49 -40.83 -24.16
N SER A 33 -55.26 -39.74 -24.19
CA SER A 33 -55.72 -39.13 -25.43
C SER A 33 -54.51 -38.83 -26.30
N ALA A 34 -54.63 -38.91 -27.63
CA ALA A 34 -53.54 -38.55 -28.53
C ALA A 34 -52.98 -37.14 -28.23
N GLN A 35 -53.84 -36.28 -27.67
CA GLN A 35 -53.52 -34.92 -27.23
C GLN A 35 -52.57 -34.89 -26.02
N ASP A 36 -52.77 -35.73 -25.02
CA ASP A 36 -51.90 -35.82 -23.84
C ASP A 36 -50.52 -36.39 -24.17
N ARG A 37 -50.48 -37.40 -25.06
CA ARG A 37 -49.21 -37.93 -25.59
C ARG A 37 -48.43 -36.87 -26.37
N ALA A 38 -49.11 -36.10 -27.23
CA ALA A 38 -48.51 -34.99 -27.95
C ALA A 38 -48.01 -33.88 -27.01
N MET A 39 -48.75 -33.58 -25.95
CA MET A 39 -48.36 -32.59 -24.94
C MET A 39 -47.15 -33.05 -24.13
N LEU A 40 -47.11 -34.31 -23.70
CA LEU A 40 -45.97 -34.89 -22.99
C LEU A 40 -44.70 -34.85 -23.86
N GLN A 41 -44.82 -35.16 -25.15
CA GLN A 41 -43.70 -35.09 -26.09
C GLN A 41 -43.21 -33.65 -26.31
N LYS A 42 -44.13 -32.67 -26.40
CA LYS A 42 -43.75 -31.25 -26.46
C LYS A 42 -43.00 -30.81 -25.20
N LEU A 43 -43.46 -31.21 -24.02
CA LEU A 43 -42.81 -30.89 -22.75
C LEU A 43 -41.42 -31.53 -22.64
N LYS A 44 -41.25 -32.80 -23.03
CA LYS A 44 -39.94 -33.46 -23.09
C LYS A 44 -38.98 -32.74 -24.05
N ASN A 45 -39.45 -32.37 -25.24
CA ASN A 45 -38.63 -31.61 -26.19
C ASN A 45 -38.24 -30.23 -25.65
N GLN A 46 -39.14 -29.57 -24.91
CA GLN A 46 -38.85 -28.30 -24.26
C GLN A 46 -37.85 -28.46 -23.10
N GLU A 47 -37.96 -29.52 -22.31
CA GLU A 47 -37.02 -29.87 -21.26
C GLU A 47 -35.62 -30.08 -21.83
N ILE A 48 -35.47 -30.89 -22.88
CA ILE A 48 -34.18 -31.14 -23.55
C ILE A 48 -33.57 -29.82 -24.06
N ARG A 49 -34.38 -28.96 -24.69
CA ARG A 49 -33.93 -27.64 -25.18
C ARG A 49 -33.43 -26.76 -24.04
N LEU A 50 -34.16 -26.70 -22.92
CA LEU A 50 -33.77 -25.89 -21.77
C LEU A 50 -32.55 -26.46 -21.05
N GLN A 51 -32.43 -27.79 -20.95
CA GLN A 51 -31.24 -28.44 -20.40
C GLN A 51 -30.00 -28.15 -21.26
N THR A 52 -30.14 -28.18 -22.58
CA THR A 52 -29.06 -27.85 -23.51
C THR A 52 -28.66 -26.37 -23.38
N GLN A 53 -29.62 -25.46 -23.24
CA GLN A 53 -29.35 -24.04 -22.98
C GLN A 53 -28.65 -23.83 -21.63
N LEU A 54 -29.09 -24.51 -20.58
CA LEU A 54 -28.46 -24.44 -19.26
C LEU A 54 -27.01 -24.93 -19.31
N GLN A 55 -26.74 -26.06 -20.00
CA GLN A 55 -25.36 -26.54 -20.17
C GLN A 55 -24.49 -25.53 -20.92
N LYS A 56 -24.99 -24.92 -22.00
CA LYS A 56 -24.27 -23.87 -22.72
C LYS A 56 -23.97 -22.66 -21.83
N GLU A 57 -24.92 -22.20 -21.03
CA GLU A 57 -24.69 -21.10 -20.08
C GLU A 57 -23.68 -21.48 -18.99
N LYS A 58 -23.70 -22.72 -18.50
CA LYS A 58 -22.72 -23.20 -17.50
C LYS A 58 -21.30 -23.23 -18.07
N ILE A 59 -21.14 -23.67 -19.32
CA ILE A 59 -19.84 -23.66 -20.00
C ILE A 59 -19.36 -22.22 -20.20
N ALA A 60 -20.20 -21.34 -20.76
CA ALA A 60 -19.85 -19.93 -20.96
C ALA A 60 -19.48 -19.22 -19.64
N PHE A 61 -20.21 -19.52 -18.56
CA PHE A 61 -19.89 -18.98 -17.24
C PHE A 61 -18.54 -19.48 -16.72
N ALA A 62 -18.22 -20.77 -16.90
CA ALA A 62 -16.93 -21.33 -16.52
C ALA A 62 -15.77 -20.70 -17.30
N GLU A 63 -15.95 -20.49 -18.61
CA GLU A 63 -14.97 -19.82 -19.47
C GLU A 63 -14.70 -18.38 -19.02
N ILE A 64 -15.77 -17.60 -18.75
CA ILE A 64 -15.66 -16.23 -18.24
C ILE A 64 -14.94 -16.20 -16.89
N ASN A 65 -15.27 -17.12 -15.98
CA ASN A 65 -14.65 -17.17 -14.66
C ASN A 65 -13.16 -17.53 -14.76
N ASN A 66 -12.78 -18.46 -15.64
CA ASN A 66 -11.38 -18.80 -15.89
C ASN A 66 -10.61 -17.63 -16.49
N ALA A 67 -11.19 -16.92 -17.47
CA ALA A 67 -10.60 -15.71 -18.03
C ALA A 67 -10.42 -14.62 -16.97
N HIS A 68 -11.40 -14.45 -16.08
CA HIS A 68 -11.31 -13.51 -14.98
C HIS A 68 -10.19 -13.85 -13.99
N LYS A 69 -10.04 -15.12 -13.60
CA LYS A 69 -8.93 -15.58 -12.74
C LYS A 69 -7.57 -15.30 -13.36
N GLN A 70 -7.39 -15.65 -14.64
CA GLN A 70 -6.14 -15.38 -15.36
C GLN A 70 -5.83 -13.88 -15.45
N HIS A 71 -6.84 -13.04 -15.66
CA HIS A 71 -6.68 -11.59 -15.66
C HIS A 71 -6.25 -11.06 -14.29
N MET A 72 -6.87 -11.53 -13.20
CA MET A 72 -6.50 -11.14 -11.84
C MET A 72 -5.08 -11.57 -11.49
N GLU A 73 -4.69 -12.80 -11.81
CA GLU A 73 -3.32 -13.31 -11.62
C GLU A 73 -2.29 -12.46 -12.40
N SER A 74 -2.61 -12.09 -13.65
CA SER A 74 -1.75 -11.21 -14.45
C SER A 74 -1.62 -9.81 -13.84
N MET A 75 -2.73 -9.24 -13.34
CA MET A 75 -2.74 -7.94 -12.70
C MET A 75 -1.89 -7.94 -11.42
N GLU A 76 -2.04 -8.96 -10.58
CA GLU A 76 -1.21 -9.12 -9.37
C GLU A 76 0.28 -9.21 -9.71
N ALA A 77 0.65 -9.99 -10.73
CA ALA A 77 2.04 -10.09 -11.18
C ALA A 77 2.59 -8.72 -11.61
N ARG A 78 1.83 -7.96 -12.41
CA ARG A 78 2.20 -6.59 -12.81
C ARG A 78 2.40 -5.67 -11.60
N HIS A 79 1.49 -5.72 -10.62
CA HIS A 79 1.61 -4.93 -9.39
C HIS A 79 2.85 -5.29 -8.57
N ARG A 80 3.14 -6.59 -8.38
CA ARG A 80 4.34 -7.04 -7.68
C ARG A 80 5.60 -6.55 -8.38
N THR A 81 5.69 -6.67 -9.71
CA THR A 81 6.82 -6.15 -10.48
C THR A 81 6.98 -4.64 -10.35
N ALA A 82 5.88 -3.87 -10.46
CA ALA A 82 5.92 -2.42 -10.29
C ALA A 82 6.38 -2.02 -8.88
N HIS A 83 5.88 -2.70 -7.85
CA HIS A 83 6.27 -2.47 -6.46
C HIS A 83 7.77 -2.74 -6.23
N THR A 84 8.30 -3.84 -6.76
CA THR A 84 9.74 -4.15 -6.67
C THR A 84 10.59 -3.08 -7.35
N LYS A 85 10.18 -2.59 -8.52
CA LYS A 85 10.88 -1.50 -9.22
C LYS A 85 10.87 -0.19 -8.41
N LEU A 86 9.72 0.16 -7.84
CA LEU A 86 9.60 1.35 -7.00
C LEU A 86 10.46 1.25 -5.74
N LYS A 87 10.47 0.09 -5.08
CA LYS A 87 11.32 -0.17 -3.91
C LYS A 87 12.80 -0.03 -4.27
N ALA A 88 13.26 -0.67 -5.35
CA ALA A 88 14.64 -0.56 -5.79
C ALA A 88 15.03 0.90 -6.13
N SER A 89 14.14 1.65 -6.78
CA SER A 89 14.37 3.07 -7.07
C SER A 89 14.47 3.92 -5.81
N LEU A 90 13.61 3.67 -4.80
CA LEU A 90 13.65 4.36 -3.52
C LEU A 90 14.94 4.06 -2.74
N GLU A 91 15.35 2.79 -2.70
CA GLU A 91 16.61 2.36 -2.06
C GLU A 91 17.82 3.02 -2.74
N GLN A 92 17.83 3.07 -4.07
CA GLN A 92 18.89 3.73 -4.83
C GLN A 92 18.94 5.23 -4.54
N GLN A 93 17.80 5.94 -4.58
CA GLN A 93 17.74 7.36 -4.28
C GLN A 93 18.19 7.65 -2.84
N THR A 94 17.77 6.81 -1.88
CA THR A 94 18.17 6.94 -0.47
C THR A 94 19.68 6.75 -0.31
N ALA A 95 20.28 5.77 -0.99
CA ALA A 95 21.71 5.55 -0.97
C ALA A 95 22.49 6.73 -1.58
N THR A 96 22.05 7.24 -2.74
CA THR A 96 22.66 8.42 -3.39
C THR A 96 22.57 9.66 -2.50
N HIS A 97 21.41 9.92 -1.91
CA HIS A 97 21.22 11.06 -1.01
C HIS A 97 22.11 10.95 0.23
N LYS A 98 22.21 9.76 0.83
CA LYS A 98 23.11 9.50 1.96
C LYS A 98 24.58 9.73 1.61
N ALA A 99 25.02 9.29 0.44
CA ALA A 99 26.40 9.50 -0.02
C ALA A 99 26.69 11.00 -0.26
N SER A 100 25.74 11.72 -0.85
CA SER A 100 25.83 13.17 -1.05
C SER A 100 25.94 13.93 0.28
N LEU A 101 25.07 13.64 1.24
CA LEU A 101 25.12 14.23 2.58
C LEU A 101 26.44 13.95 3.30
N ASN A 102 26.94 12.71 3.24
CA ASN A 102 28.23 12.38 3.85
C ASN A 102 29.38 13.19 3.26
N THR A 103 29.35 13.43 1.94
CA THR A 103 30.35 14.26 1.25
C THR A 103 30.25 15.72 1.69
N GLN A 104 29.03 16.24 1.81
CA GLN A 104 28.79 17.59 2.31
C GLN A 104 29.32 17.77 3.74
N VAL A 105 28.99 16.84 4.65
CA VAL A 105 29.46 16.87 6.03
C VAL A 105 30.99 16.78 6.11
N ALA A 106 31.62 15.95 5.28
CA ALA A 106 33.08 15.86 5.22
C ALA A 106 33.72 17.19 4.78
N ASN A 107 33.15 17.85 3.77
CA ASN A 107 33.61 19.15 3.30
C ASN A 107 33.43 20.24 4.36
N GLU A 108 32.28 20.27 5.04
CA GLU A 108 32.00 21.21 6.13
C GLU A 108 32.96 21.03 7.31
N ARG A 109 33.26 19.78 7.70
CA ARG A 109 34.27 19.47 8.73
C ARG A 109 35.66 19.94 8.34
N LYS A 110 36.06 19.73 7.08
CA LYS A 110 37.35 20.21 6.56
C LYS A 110 37.43 21.74 6.61
N ALA A 111 36.39 22.43 6.17
CA ALA A 111 36.32 23.89 6.21
C ALA A 111 36.40 24.43 7.65
N ALA A 112 35.70 23.79 8.60
CA ALA A 112 35.79 24.15 10.01
C ALA A 112 37.22 24.01 10.57
N ASN A 113 37.88 22.88 10.28
CA ASN A 113 39.27 22.66 10.70
C ASN A 113 40.24 23.68 10.09
N ASP A 114 40.04 24.04 8.81
CA ASP A 114 40.86 25.07 8.15
C ASP A 114 40.68 26.45 8.81
N ILE A 115 39.45 26.82 9.18
CA ILE A 115 39.16 28.04 9.94
C ILE A 115 39.86 28.02 11.30
N ASP A 116 39.78 26.91 12.03
CA ASP A 116 40.42 26.78 13.34
C ASP A 116 41.94 26.84 13.25
N ARG A 117 42.53 26.25 12.21
CA ARG A 117 43.97 26.37 11.91
C ARG A 117 44.36 27.83 11.67
N ILE A 118 43.60 28.56 10.85
CA ILE A 118 43.85 30.00 10.58
C ILE A 118 43.71 30.83 11.86
N ARG A 119 42.73 30.52 12.71
CA ARG A 119 42.56 31.19 14.00
C ARG A 119 43.78 30.99 14.88
N ASN A 120 44.25 29.75 15.00
CA ASN A 120 45.41 29.40 15.83
C ASN A 120 46.72 30.01 15.31
N THR A 121 46.93 30.07 13.99
CA THR A 121 48.10 30.74 13.42
C THR A 121 48.06 32.25 13.66
N LYS A 122 46.90 32.90 13.49
CA LYS A 122 46.72 34.33 13.84
C LYS A 122 47.02 34.60 15.32
N THR A 123 46.54 33.76 16.23
CA THR A 123 46.82 33.90 17.67
C THR A 123 48.32 33.78 17.97
N LYS A 124 49.01 32.79 17.38
CA LYS A 124 50.47 32.63 17.55
C LYS A 124 51.27 33.81 16.98
N LEU A 125 50.87 34.35 15.83
CA LEU A 125 51.50 35.54 15.24
C LEU A 125 51.28 36.78 16.11
N ASN A 126 50.09 36.97 16.68
CA ASN A 126 49.81 38.08 17.60
C ASN A 126 50.60 37.95 18.92
N ILE A 127 50.81 36.72 19.43
CA ILE A 127 51.67 36.47 20.59
C ILE A 127 53.14 36.75 20.26
N GLY A 128 53.61 36.34 19.07
CA GLY A 128 54.97 36.61 18.60
C GLY A 128 55.25 38.10 18.37
N ALA A 129 54.29 38.86 17.83
CA ALA A 129 54.39 40.30 17.62
C ALA A 129 54.40 41.10 18.93
N ASN A 130 53.66 40.65 19.95
CA ASN A 130 53.72 41.25 21.29
C ASN A 130 54.99 40.87 22.07
N ASN A 131 55.64 39.75 21.73
CA ASN A 131 56.90 39.34 22.36
C ASN A 131 58.17 39.84 21.62
N THR A 132 58.06 40.52 20.47
CA THR A 132 59.21 41.02 19.68
C THR A 132 59.49 42.52 19.85
N LYS A 133 58.90 43.19 20.87
CA LYS A 133 59.29 44.55 21.27
C LYS A 133 59.36 44.72 22.79
N ILE A 134 60.21 43.96 23.47
CA ILE A 134 60.95 44.45 24.66
C ILE A 134 62.32 43.75 24.70
N ALA A 135 63.24 44.17 23.83
CA ALA A 135 64.64 44.26 24.27
C ALA A 135 64.69 45.49 25.20
N PRO A 136 65.28 45.41 26.39
CA PRO A 136 65.24 46.50 27.37
C PRO A 136 66.18 47.62 26.92
N SER A 137 65.70 48.52 26.07
CA SER A 137 66.22 49.88 25.98
C SER A 137 65.22 50.78 26.68
N GLY A 138 65.69 51.50 27.70
CA GLY A 138 64.89 52.08 28.77
C GLY A 138 63.81 53.09 28.40
N ASP A 139 63.16 53.51 29.49
CA ASP A 139 62.15 54.56 29.68
C ASP A 139 60.68 54.07 29.75
N PHE A 140 60.18 54.06 30.99
CA PHE A 140 58.84 53.61 31.41
C PHE A 140 57.86 54.78 31.61
N SER A 141 58.01 55.85 30.84
CA SER A 141 57.25 57.08 31.05
C SER A 141 55.95 57.17 30.21
N SER A 142 55.09 56.14 30.20
CA SER A 142 53.64 56.28 29.90
C SER A 142 52.91 54.93 29.77
N ILE A 143 52.62 54.24 30.88
CA ILE A 143 51.55 53.23 30.89
C ILE A 143 50.41 53.77 31.75
N ARG A 144 49.59 54.63 31.14
CA ARG A 144 48.28 54.96 31.66
C ARG A 144 47.30 55.11 30.50
N ASP A 145 46.81 53.96 30.02
CA ASP A 145 45.50 53.85 29.39
C ASP A 145 45.07 52.37 29.41
N LYS A 146 44.29 51.98 30.42
CA LYS A 146 43.59 50.70 30.46
C LYS A 146 42.42 50.76 29.47
N LYS A 147 42.62 50.34 28.22
CA LYS A 147 41.50 49.95 27.35
C LYS A 147 41.08 48.53 27.74
N THR A 148 39.94 48.43 28.40
CA THR A 148 39.19 47.19 28.61
C THR A 148 38.76 46.62 27.27
N TYR A 149 39.40 45.53 26.82
CA TYR A 149 38.90 44.73 25.71
C TYR A 149 37.89 43.73 26.27
N THR A 150 36.61 44.01 26.05
CA THR A 150 35.53 43.03 26.22
C THR A 150 35.76 41.87 25.26
N THR A 151 35.99 40.69 25.82
CA THR A 151 35.97 39.40 25.13
C THR A 151 34.63 39.23 24.42
N GLY A 152 34.64 39.25 23.08
CA GLY A 152 33.48 38.92 22.27
C GLY A 152 33.05 37.47 22.52
N THR A 153 31.77 37.31 22.82
CA THR A 153 31.03 36.06 22.99
C THR A 153 31.35 35.07 21.87
N SER A 154 31.99 33.96 22.23
CA SER A 154 32.11 32.78 21.38
C SER A 154 30.74 32.11 21.29
N SER A 155 30.07 32.23 20.14
CA SER A 155 28.88 31.44 19.82
C SER A 155 29.28 29.97 19.73
N ALA A 156 29.17 29.23 20.83
CA ALA A 156 29.28 27.79 20.82
C ALA A 156 28.19 27.25 19.86
N ILE A 157 28.60 26.58 18.79
CA ILE A 157 27.67 25.89 17.91
C ILE A 157 27.09 24.74 18.72
N ASP A 158 25.81 24.84 19.04
CA ASP A 158 25.11 23.87 19.87
C ASP A 158 24.76 22.61 19.06
N PHE A 159 25.65 21.63 19.09
CA PHE A 159 25.48 20.33 18.43
C PHE A 159 24.23 19.56 18.92
N THR A 160 23.61 19.98 20.04
CA THR A 160 22.40 19.32 20.57
C THR A 160 21.13 19.63 19.76
N ALA A 161 21.11 20.72 18.99
CA ALA A 161 19.99 21.02 18.09
C ALA A 161 19.96 20.05 16.89
N GLN A 162 21.14 19.71 16.36
CA GLN A 162 21.26 18.82 15.20
C GLN A 162 20.97 17.36 15.57
N GLU A 163 21.42 16.91 16.75
CA GLU A 163 21.15 15.56 17.26
C GLU A 163 19.65 15.33 17.51
N LYS A 164 18.91 16.37 17.96
CA LYS A 164 17.46 16.33 18.10
C LYS A 164 16.75 16.21 16.74
N GLU A 165 17.25 16.88 15.71
CA GLU A 165 16.73 16.78 14.34
C GLU A 165 16.92 15.37 13.75
N TYR A 166 18.11 14.79 13.92
CA TYR A 166 18.40 13.42 13.49
C TYR A 166 17.50 12.38 14.15
N LYS A 167 17.29 12.50 15.47
CA LYS A 167 16.40 11.60 16.20
C LYS A 167 14.95 11.73 15.71
N ARG A 168 14.50 12.95 15.38
CA ARG A 168 13.15 13.19 14.85
C ARG A 168 12.95 12.54 13.47
N LEU A 169 13.95 12.58 12.59
CA LEU A 169 13.88 11.96 11.26
C LEU A 169 13.91 10.42 11.35
N ASP A 170 14.75 9.85 12.21
CA ASP A 170 14.82 8.40 12.43
C ASP A 170 13.52 7.85 13.05
N ASP A 171 12.93 8.58 14.01
CA ASP A 171 11.62 8.23 14.58
C ASP A 171 10.48 8.36 13.56
N ALA A 172 10.53 9.36 12.67
CA ALA A 172 9.57 9.49 11.58
C ALA A 172 9.68 8.31 10.59
N MET A 173 10.89 7.90 10.22
CA MET A 173 11.12 6.73 9.38
C MET A 173 10.63 5.44 10.04
N LYS A 174 10.90 5.22 11.32
CA LYS A 174 10.38 4.07 12.08
C LYS A 174 8.86 4.06 12.16
N ARG A 175 8.22 5.22 12.31
CA ARG A 175 6.75 5.34 12.29
C ARG A 175 6.18 5.03 10.91
N VAL A 176 6.81 5.47 9.83
CA VAL A 176 6.41 5.11 8.46
C VAL A 176 6.57 3.60 8.23
N ASP A 177 7.64 2.99 8.74
CA ASP A 177 7.86 1.54 8.65
C ASP A 177 6.88 0.73 9.53
N ALA A 178 6.50 1.25 10.69
CA ALA A 178 5.45 0.65 11.53
C ALA A 178 4.07 0.81 10.90
N THR A 179 3.82 1.95 10.24
CA THR A 179 2.57 2.21 9.52
C THR A 179 2.50 1.34 8.27
N SER A 180 3.58 1.14 7.52
CA SER A 180 3.60 0.23 6.37
C SER A 180 3.39 -1.23 6.77
N LYS A 181 3.91 -1.65 7.93
CA LYS A 181 3.66 -2.97 8.51
C LYS A 181 2.23 -3.15 9.06
N ASN A 182 1.61 -2.10 9.60
CA ASN A 182 0.20 -2.15 10.05
C ASN A 182 -0.83 -1.90 8.94
N THR A 183 -0.46 -1.23 7.83
CA THR A 183 -1.39 -1.06 6.69
C THR A 183 -1.60 -2.37 5.92
N TYR A 184 -0.73 -3.36 6.09
CA TYR A 184 -0.87 -4.69 5.49
C TYR A 184 -1.56 -5.74 6.38
N VAL A 185 -1.95 -5.41 7.62
CA VAL A 185 -2.64 -6.35 8.53
C VAL A 185 -4.11 -5.98 8.78
N SER A 186 -4.65 -4.92 8.17
CA SER A 186 -6.04 -4.49 8.42
C SER A 186 -6.81 -4.01 7.18
N ARG A 187 -6.44 -4.49 5.99
CA ARG A 187 -7.34 -4.48 4.83
C ARG A 187 -7.53 -5.91 4.32
N GLY A 188 -7.96 -6.78 5.23
CA GLY A 188 -8.96 -7.77 4.84
C GLY A 188 -10.13 -6.99 4.29
N TYR A 189 -10.16 -6.82 2.98
CA TYR A 189 -11.31 -6.28 2.28
C TYR A 189 -12.48 -7.21 2.63
N ASP A 190 -13.41 -6.69 3.42
CA ASP A 190 -14.80 -7.13 3.45
C ASP A 190 -15.40 -6.93 2.07
N TRP A 191 -15.18 -7.90 1.19
CA TRP A 191 -15.85 -8.02 -0.10
C TRP A 191 -17.13 -8.87 -0.02
N TRP A 192 -17.60 -9.18 1.20
CA TRP A 192 -18.92 -9.77 1.47
C TRP A 192 -19.92 -8.73 1.99
N GLY A 193 -20.00 -7.57 1.32
CA GLY A 193 -20.82 -6.43 1.73
C GLY A 193 -22.15 -6.25 0.98
N TYR A 194 -22.67 -7.26 0.28
CA TYR A 194 -24.01 -7.20 -0.33
C TYR A 194 -24.70 -8.57 -0.34
N TYR A 195 -25.45 -8.87 0.74
CA TYR A 195 -26.84 -9.38 0.74
C TYR A 195 -27.17 -9.97 2.13
N VAL A 196 -27.57 -9.12 3.07
CA VAL A 196 -28.40 -9.55 4.20
C VAL A 196 -29.84 -9.17 3.81
N PRO A 197 -30.72 -10.13 3.48
CA PRO A 197 -32.14 -9.82 3.36
C PRO A 197 -32.68 -9.52 4.77
N ILE A 198 -33.11 -8.27 4.98
CA ILE A 198 -33.86 -7.85 6.15
C ILE A 198 -35.12 -8.73 6.24
N GLN A 199 -35.25 -9.44 7.36
CA GLN A 199 -36.42 -10.23 7.71
C GLN A 199 -37.65 -9.30 7.81
N TYR A 200 -38.65 -9.54 6.96
CA TYR A 200 -40.03 -9.21 7.31
C TYR A 200 -40.69 -10.50 7.82
N GLY A 201 -40.46 -10.81 9.09
CA GLY A 201 -41.23 -11.80 9.82
C GLY A 201 -42.65 -11.27 10.02
N ARG A 202 -43.62 -11.87 9.34
CA ARG A 202 -45.04 -11.70 9.63
C ARG A 202 -45.36 -12.45 10.92
N CYS A 203 -45.84 -11.74 11.93
CA CYS A 203 -46.45 -12.36 13.10
C CYS A 203 -47.84 -12.88 12.68
N TYR A 204 -48.02 -14.20 12.65
CA TYR A 204 -49.35 -14.82 12.59
C TYR A 204 -49.58 -15.61 13.88
N SER A 205 -50.72 -15.29 14.51
CA SER A 205 -51.37 -15.88 15.70
C SER A 205 -50.53 -16.14 16.93
#